data_AF-A0A6N0NSE5-F1
#
_entry.id   AF-A0A6N0NSE5-F1
#
_cell.length_a   1.000
_cell.length_b   1.000
_cell.length_c   1.000
_cell.angle_alpha   90.00
_cell.angle_beta   90.00
_cell.angle_gamma   90.00
#
_symmetry.space_group_name_H-M   'P 1'
#
loop_
_entity.id
_entity.type
_entity.pdbx_description
1 polymer ?
#
loop_
_entity_poly.entity_id
_entity_poly.type
_entity_poly.pdbx_seq_one_letter_code
_entity_poly.pdbx_strand_id
1 'polypeptide(L)'
;MREDFVEGISDINVLAVTNDRDVMFELASTNLTPIVVSSEQLRKICNDGDPLCYFILYDSKVICGSLPSVQFKKSDSTCKKLLDYSRAQLRISAEGYMRGDEVSALNYLFRSVRSFIRAKCCLAGSIPVSNQQVMECCKERVQNEVCDIFSTTVSLRKDKSPVNLTLINNFKKILDNSFDLSSN
;
A
#
# COMPACT_ATOMS: atom_id res chain seq x y z
N MET A 1 3.25 12.27 -14.13
CA MET A 1 3.20 12.09 -12.66
C MET A 1 1.92 11.33 -12.36
N ARG A 2 1.92 10.29 -11.50
CA ARG A 2 0.68 9.53 -11.22
C ARG A 2 -0.32 10.46 -10.52
N GLU A 3 -1.60 10.37 -10.87
CA GLU A 3 -2.67 11.25 -10.34
C GLU A 3 -2.81 11.21 -8.82
N ASP A 4 -2.45 10.08 -8.20
CA ASP A 4 -2.54 9.87 -6.74
C ASP A 4 -1.34 10.40 -5.94
N PHE A 5 -0.32 10.93 -6.62
CA PHE A 5 0.89 11.43 -5.96
C PHE A 5 0.63 12.79 -5.33
N VAL A 6 1.03 12.97 -4.07
CA VAL A 6 0.95 14.24 -3.35
C VAL A 6 2.35 14.63 -2.89
N GLU A 7 2.84 15.75 -3.41
CA GLU A 7 4.18 16.26 -3.09
C GLU A 7 4.31 16.63 -1.60
N GLY A 8 5.40 16.16 -0.98
CA GLY A 8 5.66 16.34 0.45
C GLY A 8 4.93 15.36 1.37
N ILE A 9 4.14 14.42 0.83
CA ILE A 9 3.47 13.36 1.59
C ILE A 9 3.75 11.98 1.01
N SER A 10 3.70 11.84 -0.31
CA SER A 10 3.97 10.57 -0.99
C SER A 10 5.46 10.26 -0.99
N ASP A 11 5.82 9.07 -0.50
CA ASP A 11 7.17 8.53 -0.71
C ASP A 11 7.40 8.18 -2.18
N ILE A 12 8.65 8.26 -2.61
CA ILE A 12 9.10 7.76 -3.91
C ILE A 12 9.79 6.42 -3.69
N ASN A 13 9.09 5.33 -4.00
CA ASN A 13 9.65 3.97 -3.92
C ASN A 13 10.35 3.63 -5.23
N VAL A 14 11.56 3.09 -5.15
CA VAL A 14 12.32 2.65 -6.33
C VAL A 14 12.69 1.19 -6.18
N LEU A 15 12.35 0.38 -7.18
CA LEU A 15 12.79 -0.99 -7.28
C LEU A 15 14.01 -1.06 -8.20
N ALA A 16 15.10 -1.63 -7.72
CA ALA A 16 16.22 -2.06 -8.56
C ALA A 16 16.26 -3.58 -8.64
N VAL A 17 16.27 -4.11 -9.87
CA VAL A 17 16.45 -5.54 -10.12
C VAL A 17 17.91 -5.77 -10.51
N THR A 18 18.73 -6.13 -9.53
CA THR A 18 20.18 -6.31 -9.69
C THR A 18 20.73 -7.28 -8.66
N ASN A 19 21.88 -7.88 -8.94
CA ASN A 19 22.65 -8.65 -7.96
C ASN A 19 23.62 -7.77 -7.16
N ASP A 20 23.86 -6.54 -7.62
CA ASP A 20 24.69 -5.56 -6.94
C ASP A 20 23.93 -4.95 -5.75
N ARG A 21 24.44 -5.21 -4.54
CA ARG A 21 23.81 -4.73 -3.31
C ARG A 21 24.17 -3.28 -3.00
N ASP A 22 25.24 -2.74 -3.58
CA ASP A 22 25.73 -1.40 -3.28
C ASP A 22 24.74 -0.33 -3.80
N VAL A 23 23.99 -0.67 -4.85
CA VAL A 23 22.86 0.10 -5.38
C VAL A 23 21.84 0.48 -4.30
N MET A 24 21.67 -0.34 -3.26
CA MET A 24 20.77 0.00 -2.15
C MET A 24 21.22 1.26 -1.42
N PHE A 25 22.52 1.39 -1.14
CA PHE A 25 23.07 2.53 -0.42
C PHE A 25 23.07 3.78 -1.29
N GLU A 26 23.41 3.64 -2.58
CA GLU A 26 23.35 4.73 -3.55
C GLU A 26 21.95 5.33 -3.64
N LEU A 27 20.92 4.49 -3.81
CA LEU A 27 19.55 4.95 -3.89
C LEU A 27 19.05 5.53 -2.56
N ALA A 28 19.37 4.91 -1.43
CA ALA A 28 18.97 5.40 -0.11
C ALA A 28 19.52 6.80 0.19
N SER A 29 20.70 7.15 -0.35
CA SER A 29 21.32 8.47 -0.18
C SER A 29 20.55 9.61 -0.87
N THR A 30 19.53 9.30 -1.69
CA THR A 30 18.81 10.26 -2.53
C THR A 30 17.37 10.55 -2.07
N ASN A 31 17.05 10.33 -0.79
CA ASN A 31 15.69 10.45 -0.22
C ASN A 31 14.65 9.55 -0.93
N LEU A 32 15.11 8.45 -1.53
CA LEU A 32 14.25 7.41 -2.09
C LEU A 32 14.08 6.27 -1.10
N THR A 33 13.02 5.50 -1.27
CA THR A 33 12.83 4.23 -0.55
C THR A 33 13.17 3.07 -1.47
N PRO A 34 14.43 2.59 -1.49
CA PRO A 34 14.85 1.54 -2.40
C PRO A 34 14.40 0.15 -1.96
N ILE A 35 14.06 -0.67 -2.94
CA ILE A 35 13.93 -2.12 -2.83
C ILE A 35 14.90 -2.70 -3.85
N VAL A 36 15.91 -3.43 -3.40
CA VAL A 36 16.89 -4.09 -4.28
C VAL A 36 16.68 -5.59 -4.20
N VAL A 37 16.41 -6.22 -5.35
CA VAL A 37 16.16 -7.66 -5.45
C VAL A 37 16.86 -8.23 -6.67
N SER A 38 17.25 -9.49 -6.63
CA SER A 38 17.68 -10.21 -7.83
C SER A 38 16.49 -10.57 -8.71
N SER A 39 16.77 -10.91 -9.97
CA SER A 39 15.75 -11.44 -10.90
C SER A 39 15.09 -12.72 -10.36
N GLU A 40 15.84 -13.57 -9.67
CA GLU A 40 15.32 -14.79 -9.04
C GLU A 40 14.39 -14.48 -7.87
N GLN A 41 14.78 -13.54 -7.01
CA GLN A 41 13.94 -13.09 -5.90
C GLN A 41 12.64 -12.47 -6.42
N LEU A 42 12.70 -11.64 -7.46
CA LEU A 42 11.49 -11.07 -8.06
C LEU A 42 10.57 -12.18 -8.64
N ARG A 43 11.14 -13.18 -9.32
CA ARG A 43 10.37 -14.36 -9.78
C ARG A 43 9.68 -15.07 -8.62
N LYS A 44 10.39 -15.27 -7.51
CA LYS A 44 9.83 -15.89 -6.30
C LYS A 44 8.69 -15.06 -5.71
N ILE A 45 8.89 -13.75 -5.51
CA ILE A 45 7.86 -12.81 -5.03
C ILE A 45 6.59 -12.89 -5.89
N CYS A 46 6.75 -12.93 -7.21
CA CYS A 46 5.63 -13.05 -8.15
C CYS A 46 4.93 -14.42 -8.13
N ASN A 47 5.69 -15.52 -7.99
CA ASN A 47 5.14 -16.87 -7.91
C ASN A 47 4.43 -17.14 -6.57
N ASP A 48 4.94 -16.57 -5.48
CA ASP A 48 4.34 -16.68 -4.14
C ASP A 48 3.04 -15.86 -4.03
N GLY A 49 2.71 -15.05 -5.04
CA GLY A 49 1.56 -14.16 -5.04
C GLY A 49 1.68 -13.00 -4.07
N ASP A 50 2.90 -12.51 -3.85
CA ASP A 50 3.10 -11.31 -3.05
C ASP A 50 2.51 -10.08 -3.76
N PRO A 51 1.68 -9.26 -3.09
CA PRO A 51 1.13 -8.05 -3.68
C PRO A 51 2.19 -7.06 -4.18
N LEU A 52 3.42 -7.11 -3.66
CA LEU A 52 4.53 -6.30 -4.17
C LEU A 52 4.76 -6.54 -5.67
N CYS A 53 4.71 -7.80 -6.15
CA CYS A 53 4.84 -8.07 -7.57
C CYS A 53 3.72 -7.44 -8.40
N TYR A 54 2.48 -7.48 -7.89
CA TYR A 54 1.35 -6.83 -8.56
C TYR A 54 1.60 -5.31 -8.73
N PHE A 55 2.06 -4.64 -7.67
CA PHE A 55 2.36 -3.21 -7.77
C PHE A 55 3.57 -2.92 -8.66
N ILE A 56 4.57 -3.78 -8.70
CA ILE A 56 5.69 -3.66 -9.64
C ILE A 56 5.21 -3.77 -11.09
N LEU A 57 4.32 -4.71 -11.41
CA LEU A 57 3.90 -4.95 -12.79
C LEU A 57 2.82 -3.97 -13.28
N TYR A 58 1.93 -3.52 -12.40
CA TYR A 58 0.74 -2.75 -12.79
C TYR A 58 0.69 -1.33 -12.21
N ASP A 59 1.48 -1.02 -11.17
CA ASP A 59 1.52 0.27 -10.47
C ASP A 59 2.90 0.95 -10.53
N SER A 60 3.83 0.46 -11.35
CA SER A 60 5.17 1.08 -11.51
C SER A 60 5.35 1.73 -12.89
N LYS A 61 6.49 2.41 -13.06
CA LYS A 61 6.99 2.89 -14.35
C LYS A 61 8.46 2.50 -14.45
N VAL A 62 8.86 1.85 -15.54
CA VAL A 62 10.26 1.54 -15.81
C VAL A 62 10.99 2.85 -16.15
N ILE A 63 12.05 3.15 -15.40
CA ILE A 63 12.88 4.34 -15.59
C ILE A 63 14.17 3.99 -16.34
N CYS A 64 14.74 2.82 -16.08
CA CYS A 64 15.96 2.33 -16.72
C CYS A 64 15.89 0.80 -16.90
N GLY A 65 16.49 0.30 -17.97
CA GLY A 65 16.56 -1.14 -18.27
C GLY A 65 15.20 -1.75 -18.60
N SER A 66 15.06 -3.04 -18.28
CA SER A 66 13.83 -3.80 -18.47
C SER A 66 13.58 -4.71 -17.28
N LEU A 67 12.30 -4.95 -16.96
CA LEU A 67 11.93 -5.96 -15.98
C LEU A 67 12.12 -7.35 -16.58
N PRO A 68 12.56 -8.35 -15.79
CA PRO A 68 12.57 -9.72 -16.26
C PRO A 68 11.16 -10.17 -16.62
N SER A 69 11.03 -11.05 -17.62
CA SER A 69 9.73 -11.62 -17.99
C SER A 69 9.17 -12.45 -16.84
N VAL A 70 8.25 -11.85 -16.09
CA VAL A 70 7.53 -12.42 -14.94
C VAL A 70 6.05 -12.04 -15.02
N GLN A 71 5.20 -12.89 -14.44
CA GLN A 71 3.78 -12.64 -14.31
C GLN A 71 3.39 -12.79 -12.85
N PHE A 72 2.44 -11.97 -12.41
CA PHE A 72 1.87 -12.09 -11.09
C PHE A 72 0.95 -13.32 -11.02
N LYS A 73 1.21 -14.24 -10.08
CA LYS A 73 0.34 -15.37 -9.78
C LYS A 73 -0.36 -15.12 -8.46
N LYS A 74 -1.64 -14.78 -8.49
CA LYS A 74 -2.44 -14.68 -7.26
C LYS A 74 -2.40 -16.02 -6.52
N SER A 75 -2.12 -15.98 -5.22
CA SER A 75 -2.16 -17.14 -4.33
C SER A 75 -3.19 -16.91 -3.23
N ASP A 76 -3.53 -17.96 -2.49
CA ASP A 76 -4.45 -17.87 -1.33
C ASP A 76 -3.94 -16.86 -0.28
N SER A 77 -2.63 -16.64 -0.23
CA SER A 77 -1.99 -15.70 0.70
C SER A 77 -2.03 -14.24 0.25
N THR A 78 -2.29 -13.95 -1.04
CA THR A 78 -2.22 -12.58 -1.59
C THR A 78 -3.12 -11.62 -0.82
N CYS A 79 -4.40 -11.97 -0.66
CA CYS A 79 -5.38 -11.09 -0.02
C CYS A 79 -5.11 -10.93 1.48
N LYS A 80 -4.61 -12.01 2.12
CA LYS A 80 -4.17 -11.99 3.52
C LYS A 80 -2.98 -11.04 3.72
N LYS A 81 -1.97 -11.08 2.83
CA LYS A 81 -0.82 -10.15 2.88
C LYS A 81 -1.25 -8.69 2.78
N LEU A 82 -2.24 -8.37 1.94
CA LEU A 82 -2.79 -7.00 1.87
C LEU A 82 -3.44 -6.57 3.19
N LEU A 83 -4.14 -7.48 3.88
CA LEU A 83 -4.70 -7.21 5.19
C LEU A 83 -3.59 -7.04 6.25
N ASP A 84 -2.53 -7.84 6.18
CA ASP A 84 -1.39 -7.71 7.08
C ASP A 84 -0.63 -6.40 6.85
N TYR A 85 -0.49 -5.96 5.58
CA TYR A 85 0.02 -4.62 5.25
C TYR A 85 -0.85 -3.53 5.87
N SER A 86 -2.18 -3.66 5.79
CA SER A 86 -3.09 -2.72 6.44
C SER A 86 -2.83 -2.60 7.94
N ARG A 87 -2.73 -3.74 8.65
CA ARG A 87 -2.45 -3.77 10.09
C ARG A 87 -1.11 -3.13 10.45
N ALA A 88 -0.05 -3.51 9.73
CA ALA A 88 1.28 -2.96 9.95
C ALA A 88 1.30 -1.43 9.72
N GLN A 89 0.67 -0.96 8.65
CA GLN A 89 0.59 0.46 8.32
C GLN A 89 -0.23 1.23 9.35
N LEU A 90 -1.33 0.66 9.87
CA LEU A 90 -2.12 1.31 10.93
C LEU A 90 -1.29 1.50 12.21
N ARG A 91 -0.51 0.48 12.58
CA ARG A 91 0.39 0.58 13.74
C ARG A 91 1.42 1.69 13.56
N ILE A 92 2.06 1.77 12.39
CA ILE A 92 3.02 2.84 12.08
C ILE A 92 2.34 4.21 12.11
N SER A 93 1.09 4.30 11.61
CA SER A 93 0.30 5.53 11.67
C SER A 93 0.07 6.01 13.10
N ALA A 94 -0.37 5.11 13.98
CA ALA A 94 -0.60 5.42 15.39
C ALA A 94 0.69 5.84 16.11
N GLU A 95 1.79 5.12 15.86
CA GLU A 95 3.11 5.45 16.41
C GLU A 95 3.63 6.80 15.89
N GLY A 96 3.43 7.10 14.61
CA GLY A 96 3.76 8.41 14.01
C GLY A 96 3.00 9.55 14.66
N TYR A 97 1.69 9.36 14.86
CA TYR A 97 0.84 10.35 15.54
C TYR A 97 1.32 10.62 16.97
N MET A 98 1.65 9.56 17.73
CA MET A 98 2.17 9.69 19.10
C MET A 98 3.51 10.44 19.18
N ARG A 99 4.31 10.42 18.11
CA ARG A 99 5.58 11.17 18.02
C ARG A 99 5.41 12.60 17.48
N GLY A 100 4.20 13.02 17.14
CA GLY A 100 3.94 14.30 16.49
C GLY A 100 4.34 14.35 15.01
N ASP A 101 4.61 13.21 14.38
CA ASP A 101 4.86 13.11 12.93
C ASP A 101 3.52 12.93 12.19
N GLU A 102 2.79 14.04 12.06
CA GLU A 102 1.44 14.07 11.51
C GLU A 102 1.39 13.70 10.02
N VAL A 103 2.44 14.05 9.26
CA VAL A 103 2.53 13.75 7.83
C VAL A 103 2.70 12.25 7.61
N SER A 104 3.65 11.62 8.32
CA SER A 104 3.81 10.17 8.25
C SER A 104 2.55 9.47 8.78
N ALA A 105 1.99 9.95 9.90
CA ALA A 105 0.78 9.38 10.47
C ALA A 105 -0.37 9.32 9.46
N LEU A 106 -0.63 10.44 8.76
CA LEU A 106 -1.63 10.52 7.70
C LEU A 106 -1.31 9.59 6.53
N ASN A 107 -0.07 9.61 6.04
CA ASN A 107 0.35 8.80 4.90
C ASN A 107 0.19 7.30 5.19
N TYR A 108 0.57 6.85 6.38
CA TYR A 108 0.40 5.47 6.81
C TYR A 108 -1.05 5.08 7.09
N LEU A 109 -1.90 5.99 7.60
CA LEU A 109 -3.34 5.73 7.72
C LEU A 109 -3.98 5.53 6.34
N PHE A 110 -3.71 6.44 5.41
CA PHE A 110 -4.19 6.32 4.03
C PHE A 110 -3.76 4.98 3.40
N ARG A 111 -2.48 4.61 3.53
CA ARG A 111 -1.96 3.33 3.04
C ARG A 111 -2.67 2.16 3.69
N SER A 112 -2.91 2.24 5.01
CA SER A 112 -3.59 1.20 5.76
C SER A 112 -5.02 0.96 5.26
N VAL A 113 -5.80 2.04 5.11
CA VAL A 113 -7.19 1.99 4.60
C VAL A 113 -7.21 1.46 3.17
N ARG A 114 -6.30 1.95 2.31
CA ARG A 114 -6.16 1.49 0.93
C ARG A 114 -5.83 0.00 0.85
N SER A 115 -4.91 -0.48 1.67
CA SER A 115 -4.54 -1.91 1.73
C SER A 115 -5.69 -2.78 2.21
N PHE A 116 -6.50 -2.30 3.16
CA PHE A 116 -7.69 -3.01 3.61
C PHE A 116 -8.74 -3.14 2.50
N ILE A 117 -9.06 -2.05 1.81
CA ILE A 117 -10.00 -2.09 0.68
C ILE A 117 -9.45 -3.05 -0.40
N ARG A 118 -8.17 -2.95 -0.74
CA ARG A 118 -7.51 -3.87 -1.68
C ARG A 118 -7.61 -5.32 -1.24
N ALA A 119 -7.50 -5.62 0.07
CA ALA A 119 -7.66 -6.98 0.58
C ALA A 119 -9.09 -7.51 0.35
N LYS A 120 -10.12 -6.69 0.61
CA LYS A 120 -11.52 -7.04 0.35
C LYS A 120 -11.81 -7.23 -1.14
N CYS A 121 -11.31 -6.34 -1.98
CA CYS A 121 -11.41 -6.45 -3.44
C CYS A 121 -10.68 -7.69 -3.97
N CYS A 122 -9.51 -8.00 -3.40
CA CYS A 122 -8.69 -9.14 -3.78
C CYS A 122 -9.48 -10.44 -3.61
N LEU A 123 -10.26 -10.59 -2.54
CA LEU A 123 -11.13 -11.76 -2.34
C LEU A 123 -12.15 -11.92 -3.49
N ALA A 124 -12.63 -10.81 -4.06
CA ALA A 124 -13.52 -10.79 -5.22
C ALA A 124 -12.80 -10.90 -6.58
N GLY A 125 -11.47 -11.04 -6.60
CA GLY A 125 -10.69 -11.29 -7.81
C GLY A 125 -9.93 -10.09 -8.40
N SER A 126 -10.08 -8.88 -7.85
CA SER A 126 -9.41 -7.68 -8.37
C SER A 126 -8.57 -6.96 -7.31
N ILE A 127 -7.43 -6.39 -7.71
CA ILE A 127 -6.60 -5.57 -6.81
C ILE A 127 -6.56 -4.15 -7.41
N PRO A 128 -7.36 -3.20 -6.90
CA PRO A 128 -7.42 -1.87 -7.49
C PRO A 128 -6.10 -1.12 -7.32
N VAL A 129 -5.65 -0.49 -8.40
CA VAL A 129 -4.39 0.26 -8.45
C VAL A 129 -4.62 1.69 -8.01
N SER A 130 -5.37 2.51 -8.74
CA SER A 130 -5.56 3.95 -8.47
C SER A 130 -6.56 4.26 -7.35
N ASN A 131 -6.55 5.47 -6.80
CA ASN A 131 -7.54 5.90 -5.80
C ASN A 131 -8.97 5.82 -6.33
N GLN A 132 -9.16 6.13 -7.62
CA GLN A 132 -10.47 5.98 -8.27
C GLN A 132 -10.92 4.51 -8.23
N GLN A 133 -10.09 3.58 -8.69
CA GLN A 133 -10.40 2.14 -8.69
C GLN A 133 -10.63 1.61 -7.26
N VAL A 134 -9.86 2.10 -6.29
CA VAL A 134 -10.03 1.75 -4.88
C VAL A 134 -11.39 2.22 -4.38
N MET A 135 -11.79 3.45 -4.70
CA MET A 135 -13.08 4.01 -4.29
C MET A 135 -14.26 3.29 -4.97
N GLU A 136 -14.17 3.01 -6.26
CA GLU A 136 -15.18 2.23 -7.01
C GLU A 136 -15.37 0.86 -6.36
N CYS A 137 -14.28 0.14 -6.12
CA CYS A 137 -14.36 -1.16 -5.47
C CYS A 137 -14.88 -1.07 -4.02
N CYS A 138 -14.52 -0.01 -3.28
CA CYS A 138 -15.01 0.21 -1.93
C CYS A 138 -16.54 0.31 -1.90
N LYS A 139 -17.12 1.17 -2.76
CA LYS A 139 -18.57 1.38 -2.84
C LYS A 139 -19.33 0.11 -3.22
N GLU A 140 -18.72 -0.75 -4.03
CA GLU A 140 -19.34 -1.99 -4.47
C GLU A 140 -19.29 -3.11 -3.42
N ARG A 141 -18.25 -3.16 -2.58
CA ARG A 141 -17.89 -4.40 -1.84
C ARG A 141 -17.52 -4.20 -0.38
N VAL A 142 -17.44 -2.96 0.10
CA VAL A 142 -16.96 -2.63 1.44
C VAL A 142 -18.00 -1.76 2.15
N GLN A 143 -17.97 -1.76 3.49
CA GLN A 143 -18.86 -0.94 4.31
C GLN A 143 -18.64 0.56 4.02
N ASN A 144 -19.73 1.32 3.95
CA ASN A 144 -19.70 2.77 3.65
C ASN A 144 -18.73 3.55 4.53
N GLU A 145 -18.66 3.23 5.83
CA GLU A 145 -17.76 3.89 6.79
C GLU A 145 -16.29 3.81 6.36
N VAL A 146 -15.84 2.68 5.80
CA VAL A 146 -14.46 2.54 5.31
C VAL A 146 -14.21 3.42 4.09
N CYS A 147 -15.21 3.55 3.21
CA CYS A 147 -15.12 4.39 2.02
C CYS A 147 -15.06 5.87 2.39
N ASP A 148 -15.82 6.28 3.43
CA ASP A 148 -15.79 7.64 3.97
C ASP A 148 -14.43 7.95 4.61
N ILE A 149 -13.88 7.02 5.38
CA ILE A 149 -12.52 7.14 5.93
C ILE A 149 -11.49 7.26 4.80
N PHE A 150 -11.60 6.41 3.76
CA PHE A 150 -10.70 6.47 2.60
C PHE A 150 -10.78 7.84 1.91
N SER A 151 -11.99 8.31 1.60
CA SER A 151 -12.23 9.62 1.00
C SER A 151 -11.63 10.75 1.85
N THR A 152 -11.86 10.70 3.17
CA THR A 152 -11.32 11.67 4.13
C THR A 152 -9.80 11.68 4.10
N THR A 153 -9.14 10.52 4.14
CA THR A 153 -7.67 10.46 4.07
C THR A 153 -7.12 10.95 2.72
N VAL A 154 -7.85 10.74 1.61
CA VAL A 154 -7.48 11.30 0.30
C VAL A 154 -7.53 12.83 0.33
N SER A 155 -8.61 13.42 0.87
CA SER A 155 -8.76 14.88 0.99
C SER A 155 -7.70 15.48 1.91
N LEU A 156 -7.53 14.94 3.12
CA LEU A 156 -6.51 15.41 4.07
C LEU A 156 -5.11 15.41 3.46
N ARG A 157 -4.77 14.38 2.64
CA ARG A 157 -3.49 14.35 1.93
C ARG A 157 -3.38 15.49 0.93
N LYS A 158 -4.39 15.68 0.07
CA LYS A 158 -4.39 16.78 -0.92
C LYS A 158 -4.24 18.15 -0.24
N ASP A 159 -4.92 18.33 0.89
CA ASP A 159 -4.93 19.59 1.64
C ASP A 159 -3.76 19.73 2.61
N LYS A 160 -2.87 18.72 2.67
CA LYS A 160 -1.74 18.63 3.62
C LYS A 160 -2.15 18.89 5.07
N SER A 161 -3.36 18.48 5.42
CA SER A 161 -3.96 18.67 6.73
C SER A 161 -3.63 17.51 7.66
N PRO A 162 -3.40 17.76 8.96
CA PRO A 162 -3.01 16.70 9.87
C PRO A 162 -4.14 15.69 10.10
N VAL A 163 -3.74 14.43 10.31
CA VAL A 163 -4.66 13.40 10.79
C VAL A 163 -4.94 13.58 12.27
N ASN A 164 -6.13 13.19 12.74
CA ASN A 164 -6.46 13.15 14.17
C ASN A 164 -6.56 11.71 14.70
N LEU A 165 -6.40 11.57 16.02
CA LEU A 165 -6.45 10.28 16.69
C LEU A 165 -7.81 9.58 16.55
N THR A 166 -8.90 10.35 16.47
CA THR A 166 -10.25 9.81 16.31
C THR A 166 -10.38 9.01 15.01
N LEU A 167 -9.88 9.54 13.89
CA LEU A 167 -9.92 8.87 12.60
C LEU A 167 -9.09 7.58 12.60
N ILE A 168 -7.89 7.61 13.21
CA ILE A 168 -7.03 6.43 13.39
C ILE A 168 -7.77 5.36 14.21
N ASN A 169 -8.38 5.75 15.34
CA ASN A 169 -9.07 4.84 16.24
C ASN A 169 -10.36 4.27 15.62
N ASN A 170 -11.09 5.05 14.83
CA ASN A 170 -12.27 4.56 14.10
C ASN A 170 -11.87 3.46 13.12
N PHE A 171 -10.81 3.71 12.33
CA PHE A 171 -10.33 2.68 11.41
C PHE A 171 -9.77 1.45 12.14
N LYS A 172 -9.10 1.65 13.28
CA LYS A 172 -8.63 0.54 14.14
C LYS A 172 -9.78 -0.38 14.56
N LYS A 173 -10.90 0.18 15.04
CA LYS A 173 -12.07 -0.60 15.45
C LYS A 173 -12.61 -1.45 14.29
N ILE A 174 -12.70 -0.87 13.10
CA ILE A 174 -13.15 -1.61 11.90
C ILE A 174 -12.18 -2.75 11.57
N LEU A 175 -10.88 -2.47 11.60
CA LEU A 175 -9.86 -3.46 11.26
C LEU A 175 -9.83 -4.62 12.26
N ASP A 176 -9.98 -4.34 13.56
CA ASP A 176 -10.04 -5.35 14.61
C ASP A 176 -11.29 -6.24 14.45
N ASN A 177 -12.45 -5.65 14.13
CA ASN A 177 -13.70 -6.38 13.90
C ASN A 177 -13.69 -7.21 12.60
N SER A 178 -12.74 -6.96 11.70
CA SER A 178 -12.64 -7.68 10.43
C SER A 178 -11.91 -9.03 10.54
N PHE A 179 -11.42 -9.40 11.73
CA PHE A 179 -10.72 -10.67 12.02
C PHE A 179 -11.56 -11.93 11.77
N ASP A 180 -12.89 -11.83 11.80
CA ASP A 180 -13.77 -13.00 11.66
C ASP A 180 -13.95 -13.49 10.21
N LEU A 181 -13.42 -12.76 9.22
CA LEU A 181 -13.56 -13.11 7.80
C LEU A 181 -12.42 -13.99 7.25
N SER A 182 -11.53 -14.48 8.12
CA SER A 182 -10.54 -15.53 7.80
C SER A 182 -10.94 -16.93 8.27
N SER A 183 -12.19 -17.10 8.71
CA SER A 183 -12.70 -18.33 9.33
C SER A 183 -13.89 -18.94 8.57
N ASN A 184 -13.93 -18.81 7.24
CA ASN A 184 -14.84 -19.57 6.37
C ASN A 184 -14.11 -20.01 5.10
#